data_AF-A0A7V0WVU9-F1
#
_entry.id   AF-A0A7V0WVU9-F1
#
_cell.length_a   1.000
_cell.length_b   1.000
_cell.length_c   1.000
_cell.angle_alpha   90.00
_cell.angle_beta   90.00
_cell.angle_gamma   90.00
#
_symmetry.space_group_name_H-M   'P 1'
#
loop_
_entity.id
_entity.type
_entity.pdbx_description
1 polymer ?
#
loop_
_entity_poly.entity_id
_entity_poly.type
_entity_poly.pdbx_seq_one_letter_code
_entity_poly.pdbx_strand_id
1 'polypeptide(L)'
;MPMSNLLLLPTYNTPFIYGTANNGKLIIIGKSTPNSVVEIIKPVEEWIRNFTETTSNKLEINIDLCFYDTPTSLMVSSILMMLNKQSDKEKRFSINWYFFSEDEDMMEEGKEFKSIAKFPFKLVREEYTKELSIGQTSQSPLIYIDSAGNFAINGQCNHPNPMAFYRPILKWL
;
A
#
# COMPACT_ATOMS: atom_id res chain seq x y z
N MET A 1 23.16 -3.31 12.58
CA MET A 1 22.85 -2.57 11.32
C MET A 1 21.40 -2.13 11.41
N PRO A 2 21.03 -0.89 11.03
CA PRO A 2 19.63 -0.53 10.89
C PRO A 2 18.97 -1.42 9.83
N MET A 3 17.71 -1.79 10.06
CA MET A 3 16.94 -2.63 9.14
C MET A 3 16.78 -1.92 7.78
N SER A 4 16.96 -2.66 6.69
CA SER A 4 16.78 -2.13 5.33
C SER A 4 15.30 -1.93 4.99
N ASN A 5 15.03 -0.94 4.15
CA ASN A 5 13.71 -0.76 3.54
C ASN A 5 13.40 -1.92 2.56
N LEU A 6 12.12 -2.25 2.40
CA LEU A 6 11.63 -3.15 1.35
C LEU A 6 11.19 -2.29 0.15
N LEU A 7 11.57 -2.69 -1.06
CA LEU A 7 11.10 -2.10 -2.30
C LEU A 7 10.85 -3.20 -3.33
N LEU A 8 9.59 -3.36 -3.73
CA LEU A 8 9.18 -4.18 -4.87
C LEU A 8 8.48 -3.25 -5.87
N LEU A 9 9.06 -3.14 -7.07
CA LEU A 9 8.51 -2.31 -8.14
C LEU A 9 7.26 -2.99 -8.72
N PRO A 10 6.23 -2.22 -9.13
CA PRO A 10 5.04 -2.80 -9.71
C PRO A 10 5.37 -3.39 -11.08
N THR A 11 4.58 -4.38 -11.48
CA THR A 11 4.49 -4.83 -12.86
C THR A 11 3.05 -4.68 -13.33
N TYR A 12 2.74 -5.14 -14.55
CA TYR A 12 1.35 -5.19 -15.02
C TYR A 12 0.41 -6.01 -14.11
N ASN A 13 0.95 -6.98 -13.37
CA ASN A 13 0.17 -7.94 -12.58
C ASN A 13 0.54 -7.97 -11.10
N THR A 14 1.50 -7.15 -10.66
CA THR A 14 1.98 -7.14 -9.28
C THR A 14 1.97 -5.72 -8.73
N PRO A 15 1.54 -5.52 -7.47
CA PRO A 15 1.41 -4.20 -6.90
C PRO A 15 2.79 -3.60 -6.60
N PHE A 16 2.84 -2.29 -6.43
CA PHE A 16 3.99 -1.63 -5.83
C PHE A 16 3.98 -1.87 -4.33
N ILE A 17 5.12 -2.26 -3.77
CA ILE A 17 5.26 -2.50 -2.33
C ILE A 17 6.48 -1.77 -1.79
N TYR A 18 6.27 -0.97 -0.75
CA TYR A 18 7.33 -0.19 -0.12
C TYR A 18 7.22 -0.20 1.40
N GLY A 19 8.24 -0.75 2.05
CA GLY A 19 8.36 -0.83 3.50
C GLY A 19 9.48 0.07 4.02
N THR A 20 9.15 1.06 4.85
CA THR A 20 10.11 1.99 5.46
C THR A 20 10.37 1.66 6.91
N ALA A 21 11.57 1.16 7.21
CA ALA A 21 11.92 0.70 8.55
C ALA A 21 11.99 1.86 9.57
N ASN A 22 12.40 3.05 9.13
CA ASN A 22 12.59 4.19 10.03
C ASN A 22 11.29 4.74 10.62
N ASN A 23 10.18 4.66 9.88
CA ASN A 23 8.89 5.23 10.27
C ASN A 23 7.80 4.15 10.50
N GLY A 24 8.15 2.87 10.33
CA GLY A 24 7.23 1.75 10.49
C GLY A 24 6.03 1.83 9.57
N LYS A 25 6.26 1.97 8.27
CA LYS A 25 5.19 1.99 7.28
C LYS A 25 5.41 0.93 6.21
N LEU A 26 4.33 0.30 5.77
CA LEU A 26 4.29 -0.57 4.60
C LEU A 26 3.15 -0.11 3.70
N ILE A 27 3.42 0.03 2.41
CA ILE A 27 2.43 0.42 1.41
C ILE A 27 2.33 -0.73 0.40
N ILE A 28 1.11 -1.12 0.05
CA ILE A 28 0.78 -2.07 -1.02
C ILE A 28 -0.26 -1.38 -1.91
N ILE A 29 0.07 -1.10 -3.17
CA ILE A 29 -0.79 -0.29 -4.05
C ILE A 29 -0.82 -0.80 -5.49
N GLY A 30 -1.99 -0.69 -6.12
CA GLY A 30 -2.23 -1.02 -7.52
C GLY A 30 -2.88 -2.39 -7.72
N LYS A 31 -2.64 -3.01 -8.88
CA LYS A 31 -3.23 -4.30 -9.25
C LYS A 31 -2.40 -5.47 -8.72
N SER A 32 -3.06 -6.52 -8.21
CA SER A 32 -2.40 -7.73 -7.74
C SER A 32 -3.07 -8.99 -8.28
N THR A 33 -2.58 -9.46 -9.43
CA THR A 33 -2.98 -10.72 -10.06
C THR A 33 -1.74 -11.52 -10.47
N PRO A 34 -0.85 -11.85 -9.51
CA PRO A 34 0.45 -12.42 -9.82
C PRO A 34 0.32 -13.84 -10.36
N ASN A 35 1.16 -14.21 -11.33
CA ASN A 35 1.33 -15.61 -11.72
C ASN A 35 1.85 -16.48 -10.55
N SER A 36 2.54 -15.85 -9.60
CA SER A 36 3.07 -16.46 -8.39
C SER A 36 3.02 -15.47 -7.23
N VAL A 37 1.99 -15.56 -6.38
CA VAL A 37 1.89 -14.72 -5.17
C VAL A 37 3.05 -14.96 -4.20
N VAL A 38 3.70 -16.12 -4.29
CA VAL A 38 4.85 -16.51 -3.47
C VAL A 38 6.02 -15.54 -3.63
N GLU A 39 6.24 -15.01 -4.83
CA GLU A 39 7.32 -14.04 -5.12
C GLU A 39 7.10 -12.69 -4.44
N ILE A 40 5.84 -12.38 -4.11
CA ILE A 40 5.45 -11.14 -3.42
C ILE A 40 5.39 -11.36 -1.91
N ILE A 41 4.68 -12.39 -1.46
CA ILE A 41 4.39 -12.58 -0.04
C ILE A 41 5.64 -12.90 0.78
N LYS A 42 6.59 -13.68 0.24
CA LYS A 42 7.81 -14.06 0.97
C LYS A 42 8.63 -12.85 1.43
N PRO A 43 9.07 -11.94 0.53
CA PRO A 43 9.83 -10.77 0.96
C PRO A 43 9.01 -9.83 1.85
N VAL A 44 7.69 -9.76 1.68
CA VAL A 44 6.81 -8.96 2.55
C VAL A 44 6.75 -9.52 3.97
N GLU A 45 6.48 -10.81 4.11
CA GLU A 45 6.41 -11.48 5.42
C GLU A 45 7.75 -11.47 6.13
N GLU A 46 8.85 -11.72 5.40
CA GLU A 46 10.20 -11.63 5.95
C GLU A 46 10.51 -10.22 6.45
N TRP A 47 10.16 -9.19 5.68
CA TRP A 47 10.35 -7.81 6.10
C TRP A 47 9.52 -7.46 7.34
N ILE A 48 8.23 -7.82 7.38
CA ILE A 48 7.39 -7.56 8.56
C ILE A 48 7.94 -8.30 9.78
N ARG A 49 8.34 -9.57 9.62
CA ARG A 49 8.92 -10.37 10.71
C ARG A 49 10.17 -9.69 11.27
N ASN A 50 11.12 -9.37 10.40
CA ASN A 50 12.35 -8.67 10.76
C ASN A 50 12.05 -7.33 11.45
N PHE A 51 11.06 -6.56 10.97
CA PHE A 51 10.64 -5.32 11.64
C PHE A 51 10.12 -5.61 13.06
N THR A 52 9.22 -6.58 13.21
CA THR A 52 8.61 -6.90 14.49
C THR A 52 9.57 -7.55 15.50
N GLU A 53 10.65 -8.17 15.05
CA GLU A 53 11.68 -8.76 15.92
C GLU A 53 12.75 -7.74 16.33
N THR A 54 13.03 -6.75 15.48
CA THR A 54 14.13 -5.80 15.69
C THR A 54 13.72 -4.49 16.36
N THR A 55 12.45 -4.08 16.26
CA THR A 55 11.99 -2.79 16.81
C THR A 55 10.61 -2.87 17.42
N SER A 56 10.40 -2.25 18.58
CA SER A 56 9.07 -2.11 19.23
C SER A 56 8.22 -0.98 18.63
N ASN A 57 8.67 -0.34 17.56
CA ASN A 57 7.94 0.74 16.89
C ASN A 57 6.59 0.26 16.33
N LYS A 58 5.69 1.23 16.14
CA LYS A 58 4.41 0.99 15.47
C LYS A 58 4.64 0.63 14.00
N LEU A 59 3.84 -0.29 13.48
CA LEU A 59 3.77 -0.63 12.06
C LEU A 59 2.38 -0.27 11.51
N GLU A 60 2.37 0.65 10.55
CA GLU A 60 1.18 1.03 9.79
C GLU A 60 1.25 0.43 8.39
N ILE A 61 0.27 -0.40 8.03
CA ILE A 61 0.18 -1.00 6.71
C ILE A 61 -0.98 -0.35 5.95
N ASN A 62 -0.70 0.17 4.76
CA ASN A 62 -1.65 0.82 3.87
C ASN A 62 -1.86 -0.08 2.65
N ILE A 63 -3.07 -0.63 2.50
CA ILE A 63 -3.43 -1.54 1.40
C ILE A 63 -4.45 -0.84 0.51
N ASP A 64 -4.08 -0.66 -0.74
CA ASP A 64 -4.71 0.26 -1.70
C ASP A 64 -4.76 -0.45 -3.07
N LEU A 65 -5.51 -1.55 -3.12
CA LEU A 65 -5.58 -2.43 -4.29
C LEU A 65 -6.76 -2.03 -5.18
N CYS A 66 -6.50 -1.78 -6.46
CA CYS A 66 -7.55 -1.43 -7.42
C CYS A 66 -8.23 -2.66 -8.05
N PHE A 67 -7.54 -3.81 -8.04
CA PHE A 67 -8.07 -5.10 -8.48
C PHE A 67 -7.12 -6.21 -8.01
N TYR A 68 -7.66 -7.32 -7.49
CA TYR A 68 -6.83 -8.45 -7.11
C TYR A 68 -7.56 -9.80 -7.21
N ASP A 69 -6.78 -10.90 -7.18
CA ASP A 69 -7.28 -12.27 -7.29
C ASP A 69 -7.24 -13.04 -5.95
N THR A 70 -7.82 -14.24 -5.92
CA THR A 70 -7.86 -15.09 -4.72
C THR A 70 -6.48 -15.35 -4.08
N PRO A 71 -5.39 -15.63 -4.83
CA PRO A 71 -4.05 -15.71 -4.24
C PRO A 71 -3.66 -14.48 -3.41
N THR A 72 -4.04 -13.28 -3.86
CA THR A 72 -3.77 -12.04 -3.13
C THR A 72 -4.60 -11.92 -1.84
N SER A 73 -5.85 -12.39 -1.82
CA SER A 73 -6.65 -12.41 -0.57
C SER A 73 -6.02 -13.30 0.51
N LEU A 74 -5.40 -14.41 0.10
CA LEU A 74 -4.62 -15.29 0.98
C LEU A 74 -3.37 -14.59 1.52
N MET A 75 -2.70 -13.77 0.70
CA MET A 75 -1.57 -12.95 1.14
C MET A 75 -1.97 -11.98 2.25
N VAL A 76 -3.05 -11.22 2.06
CA VAL A 76 -3.56 -10.28 3.06
C VAL A 76 -3.93 -11.02 4.35
N SER A 77 -4.64 -12.15 4.23
CA SER A 77 -5.00 -13.00 5.36
C SER A 77 -3.78 -13.49 6.14
N SER A 78 -2.71 -13.90 5.44
CA SER A 78 -1.47 -14.36 6.08
C SER A 78 -0.81 -13.25 6.90
N ILE A 79 -0.74 -12.02 6.35
CA ILE A 79 -0.22 -10.84 7.06
C ILE A 79 -1.03 -10.59 8.34
N LEU A 80 -2.37 -10.60 8.25
CA LEU A 80 -3.25 -10.44 9.42
C LEU A 80 -2.99 -11.49 10.49
N MET A 81 -2.94 -12.77 10.09
CA MET A 81 -2.70 -13.88 11.00
C MET A 81 -1.33 -13.80 11.67
N MET A 82 -0.30 -13.34 10.95
CA MET A 82 1.04 -13.14 11.50
C MET A 82 1.04 -12.04 12.58
N LEU A 83 0.44 -10.88 12.29
CA LEU A 83 0.34 -9.77 13.24
C LEU A 83 -0.54 -10.09 14.46
N ASN A 84 -1.61 -10.86 14.25
CA ASN A 84 -2.51 -11.32 15.33
C ASN A 84 -1.85 -12.18 16.40
N LYS A 85 -0.71 -12.82 16.10
CA LYS A 85 0.05 -13.65 17.05
C LYS A 85 0.88 -12.84 18.04
N GLN A 86 1.13 -11.56 17.75
CA GLN A 86 1.93 -10.71 18.64
C GLN A 86 1.11 -10.28 19.86
N SER A 87 1.76 -10.25 21.02
CA SER A 87 1.10 -9.95 22.30
C SER A 87 0.68 -8.47 22.41
N ASP A 88 1.45 -7.56 21.80
CA ASP A 88 1.27 -6.10 21.83
C ASP A 88 0.54 -5.53 20.60
N LYS A 89 -0.02 -6.41 19.74
CA LYS A 89 -0.63 -6.09 18.45
C LYS A 89 -1.56 -4.87 18.45
N GLU A 90 -2.42 -4.74 19.47
CA GLU A 90 -3.44 -3.68 19.55
C GLU A 90 -2.83 -2.27 19.64
N LYS A 91 -1.64 -2.13 20.24
CA LYS A 91 -0.94 -0.84 20.38
C LYS A 91 0.08 -0.62 19.28
N ARG A 92 0.53 -1.71 18.64
CA ARG A 92 1.68 -1.70 17.75
C ARG A 92 1.31 -1.70 16.29
N PHE A 93 0.18 -2.29 15.90
CA PHE A 93 -0.16 -2.46 14.49
C PHE A 93 -1.42 -1.70 14.10
N SER A 94 -1.43 -1.20 12.88
CA SER A 94 -2.64 -0.68 12.26
C SER A 94 -2.68 -0.98 10.77
N ILE A 95 -3.84 -1.34 10.25
CA ILE A 95 -4.10 -1.42 8.81
C ILE A 95 -5.09 -0.35 8.39
N ASN A 96 -4.78 0.29 7.27
CA ASN A 96 -5.70 1.12 6.50
C ASN A 96 -5.98 0.40 5.17
N TRP A 97 -7.22 -0.01 4.96
CA TRP A 97 -7.72 -0.62 3.73
C TRP A 97 -8.46 0.45 2.93
N TYR A 98 -7.89 0.86 1.80
CA TYR A 98 -8.45 1.88 0.93
C TYR A 98 -9.33 1.22 -0.12
N PHE A 99 -10.47 1.84 -0.42
CA PHE A 99 -11.41 1.37 -1.43
C PHE A 99 -12.16 2.56 -2.04
N PHE A 100 -12.58 2.43 -3.29
CA PHE A 100 -13.41 3.45 -3.94
C PHE A 100 -14.87 3.37 -3.46
N SER A 101 -15.52 4.52 -3.35
CA SER A 101 -16.90 4.65 -2.88
C SER A 101 -17.92 3.83 -3.66
N GLU A 102 -17.65 3.61 -4.94
CA GLU A 102 -18.49 2.87 -5.88
C GLU A 102 -18.15 1.37 -5.93
N ASP A 103 -17.07 0.94 -5.26
CA ASP A 103 -16.61 -0.45 -5.22
C ASP A 103 -17.10 -1.13 -3.93
N GLU A 104 -18.34 -1.60 -3.97
CA GLU A 104 -18.96 -2.30 -2.84
C GLU A 104 -18.28 -3.64 -2.52
N ASP A 105 -17.79 -4.36 -3.53
CA ASP A 105 -17.12 -5.65 -3.36
C ASP A 105 -15.81 -5.45 -2.56
N MET A 106 -14.97 -4.48 -2.95
CA MET A 106 -13.74 -4.13 -2.24
C MET A 106 -14.00 -3.65 -0.80
N MET A 107 -15.15 -3.00 -0.56
CA MET A 107 -15.58 -2.62 0.78
C MET A 107 -15.93 -3.84 1.63
N GLU A 108 -16.71 -4.78 1.10
CA GLU A 108 -17.13 -5.98 1.82
C GLU A 108 -15.93 -6.87 2.15
N GLU A 109 -15.01 -7.08 1.20
CA GLU A 109 -13.75 -7.80 1.45
C GLU A 109 -12.93 -7.14 2.56
N GLY A 110 -12.85 -5.80 2.56
CA GLY A 110 -12.25 -5.04 3.66
C GLY A 110 -12.92 -5.30 5.01
N LYS A 111 -14.26 -5.42 5.06
CA LYS A 111 -15.00 -5.77 6.29
C LYS A 111 -14.69 -7.19 6.75
N GLU A 112 -14.55 -8.14 5.82
CA GLU A 112 -14.14 -9.51 6.13
C GLU A 112 -12.75 -9.52 6.78
N PHE A 113 -11.76 -8.85 6.17
CA PHE A 113 -10.42 -8.72 6.75
C PHE A 113 -10.43 -8.03 8.11
N LYS A 114 -11.25 -6.98 8.27
CA LYS A 114 -11.43 -6.30 9.56
C LYS A 114 -11.95 -7.24 10.64
N SER A 115 -12.85 -8.18 10.29
CA SER A 115 -13.39 -9.16 11.25
C SER A 115 -12.33 -10.15 11.75
N ILE A 116 -11.29 -10.40 10.95
CA ILE A 116 -10.16 -11.28 11.28
C ILE A 116 -9.11 -10.52 12.14
N ALA A 117 -8.95 -9.22 11.93
CA ALA A 117 -7.94 -8.40 12.60
C ALA A 117 -8.23 -8.21 14.11
N LYS A 118 -7.24 -8.47 14.96
CA LYS A 118 -7.30 -8.27 16.43
C LYS A 118 -6.53 -7.02 16.88
N PHE A 119 -6.41 -6.03 15.99
CA PHE A 119 -5.70 -4.77 16.17
C PHE A 119 -6.38 -3.69 15.30
N PRO A 120 -6.08 -2.39 15.47
CA PRO A 120 -6.71 -1.33 14.70
C PRO A 120 -6.73 -1.59 13.18
N PHE A 121 -7.94 -1.69 12.62
CA PHE A 121 -8.15 -1.86 11.19
C PHE A 121 -9.21 -0.87 10.73
N LYS A 122 -8.85 0.00 9.78
CA LYS A 122 -9.70 1.07 9.25
C LYS A 122 -10.00 0.82 7.78
N LEU A 123 -11.27 0.96 7.43
CA LEU A 123 -11.71 1.11 6.06
C LEU A 123 -11.64 2.59 5.71
N VAL A 124 -10.92 2.93 4.65
CA VAL A 124 -10.71 4.30 4.18
C VAL A 124 -11.39 4.43 2.83
N ARG A 125 -12.57 5.06 2.83
CA ARG A 125 -13.31 5.36 1.61
C ARG A 125 -12.62 6.48 0.85
N GLU A 126 -12.46 6.29 -0.45
CA GLU A 126 -11.97 7.29 -1.38
C GLU A 126 -12.98 7.53 -2.50
N GLU A 127 -12.93 8.71 -3.10
CA GLU A 127 -13.81 9.09 -4.21
C GLU A 127 -13.00 9.05 -5.51
N TYR A 128 -13.61 8.60 -6.61
CA TYR A 128 -12.93 8.50 -7.90
C TYR A 128 -12.64 9.89 -8.50
N THR A 129 -11.37 10.16 -8.82
CA THR A 129 -10.97 11.40 -9.52
C THR A 129 -10.75 11.13 -11.01
N LYS A 130 -11.53 11.79 -11.88
CA LYS A 130 -11.44 11.64 -13.35
C LYS A 130 -10.13 12.16 -13.95
N GLU A 131 -9.43 13.01 -13.21
CA GLU A 131 -8.14 13.57 -13.58
C GLU A 131 -7.22 13.61 -12.37
N LEU A 132 -5.93 13.42 -12.60
CA LEU A 132 -4.87 13.72 -11.67
C LEU A 132 -4.15 14.97 -12.15
N SER A 133 -4.22 16.05 -11.35
CA SER A 133 -3.51 17.28 -11.62
C SER A 133 -2.67 17.69 -10.41
N ILE A 134 -1.35 17.60 -10.55
CA ILE A 134 -0.38 18.05 -9.56
C ILE A 134 0.36 19.25 -10.14
N GLY A 135 0.21 20.42 -9.53
CA GLY A 135 0.87 21.64 -9.97
C GLY A 135 2.40 21.57 -9.84
N GLN A 136 3.10 22.22 -10.76
CA GLN A 136 4.56 22.34 -10.70
C GLN A 136 5.01 23.12 -9.47
N THR A 137 6.09 22.69 -8.84
CA THR A 137 6.79 23.47 -7.81
C THR A 137 8.28 23.59 -8.15
N SER A 138 9.05 24.31 -7.31
CA SER A 138 10.50 24.37 -7.44
C SER A 138 11.20 23.03 -7.18
N GLN A 139 10.50 22.04 -6.62
CA GLN A 139 11.06 20.73 -6.24
C GLN A 139 10.25 19.55 -6.77
N SER A 140 9.11 19.77 -7.43
CA SER A 140 8.26 18.70 -7.98
C SER A 140 7.74 19.04 -9.38
N PRO A 141 7.57 18.05 -10.26
CA PRO A 141 7.09 18.31 -11.60
C PRO A 141 5.58 18.62 -11.58
N LEU A 142 5.12 19.33 -12.61
CA LEU A 142 3.74 19.25 -13.09
C LEU A 142 3.45 17.80 -13.44
N ILE A 143 2.31 17.27 -12.99
CA ILE A 143 1.78 16.01 -13.48
C ILE A 143 0.32 16.22 -13.82
N TYR A 144 -0.03 16.00 -15.07
CA TYR A 144 -1.42 16.01 -15.52
C TYR A 144 -1.71 14.70 -16.21
N ILE A 145 -2.75 14.00 -15.76
CA ILE A 145 -3.30 12.87 -16.48
C ILE A 145 -4.83 12.89 -16.40
N ASP A 146 -5.52 12.64 -17.50
CA ASP A 146 -6.98 12.58 -17.55
C ASP A 146 -7.52 11.31 -18.20
N SER A 147 -8.82 11.09 -18.05
CA SER A 147 -9.52 9.94 -18.62
C SER A 147 -9.60 9.94 -20.16
N ALA A 148 -9.21 11.03 -20.83
CA ALA A 148 -9.12 11.10 -22.28
C ALA A 148 -7.74 10.64 -22.80
N GLY A 149 -6.82 10.28 -21.88
CA GLY A 149 -5.47 9.84 -22.20
C GLY A 149 -4.48 10.99 -22.40
N ASN A 150 -4.85 12.23 -22.03
CA ASN A 150 -3.89 13.32 -22.00
C ASN A 150 -2.93 13.10 -20.85
N PHE A 151 -1.62 13.23 -21.11
CA PHE A 151 -0.55 13.00 -20.13
C PHE A 151 0.54 14.07 -20.28
N ALA A 152 0.94 14.69 -19.16
CA ALA A 152 2.07 15.60 -19.10
C ALA A 152 2.87 15.43 -17.81
N ILE A 153 4.19 15.33 -17.92
CA ILE A 153 5.14 15.48 -16.80
C ILE A 153 6.18 16.54 -17.18
N ASN A 154 6.32 17.59 -16.37
CA ASN A 154 7.27 18.68 -16.65
C ASN A 154 7.84 19.31 -15.37
N GLY A 155 9.15 19.46 -15.26
CA GLY A 155 9.80 20.16 -14.15
C GLY A 155 10.79 19.31 -13.37
N GLN A 156 11.20 19.80 -12.19
CA GLN A 156 12.20 19.14 -11.36
C GLN A 156 11.59 18.04 -10.50
N CYS A 157 12.31 16.93 -10.32
CA CYS A 157 11.83 15.76 -9.59
C CYS A 157 12.61 15.51 -8.29
N ASN A 158 12.63 16.51 -7.41
CA ASN A 158 13.45 16.56 -6.20
C ASN A 158 12.59 16.69 -4.92
N HIS A 159 11.36 16.17 -4.93
CA HIS A 159 10.42 16.39 -3.83
C HIS A 159 10.95 15.75 -2.54
N PRO A 160 11.00 16.47 -1.39
CA PRO A 160 11.63 15.98 -0.16
C PRO A 160 10.92 14.77 0.45
N ASN A 161 9.67 14.54 0.04
CA ASN A 161 8.91 13.33 0.36
C ASN A 161 8.39 12.69 -0.94
N PRO A 162 9.19 11.88 -1.64
CA PRO A 162 8.81 11.28 -2.91
C PRO A 162 7.49 10.52 -2.83
N MET A 163 7.29 9.73 -1.77
CA MET A 163 6.09 8.89 -1.66
C MET A 163 4.80 9.69 -1.51
N ALA A 164 4.81 10.80 -0.77
CA ALA A 164 3.65 11.68 -0.70
C ALA A 164 3.28 12.25 -2.08
N PHE A 165 4.28 12.51 -2.92
CA PHE A 165 4.09 13.06 -4.26
C PHE A 165 3.68 11.99 -5.29
N TYR A 166 4.29 10.81 -5.25
CA TYR A 166 4.03 9.75 -6.25
C TYR A 166 2.80 8.90 -5.94
N ARG A 167 2.33 8.87 -4.69
CA ARG A 167 1.15 8.06 -4.30
C ARG A 167 -0.10 8.38 -5.14
N PRO A 168 -0.49 9.64 -5.38
CA PRO A 168 -1.61 9.96 -6.27
C PRO A 168 -1.45 9.43 -7.70
N ILE A 169 -0.22 9.39 -8.22
CA ILE A 169 0.08 8.88 -9.58
C ILE A 169 -0.04 7.36 -9.62
N LEU A 170 0.53 6.67 -8.63
CA LEU A 170 0.44 5.21 -8.51
C LEU A 170 -1.00 4.72 -8.31
N LYS A 171 -1.88 5.55 -7.74
CA LYS A 171 -3.32 5.27 -7.64
C LYS A 171 -4.05 5.44 -8.96
N TRP A 172 -3.61 6.39 -9.79
CA TRP A 172 -4.30 6.76 -11.01
C TRP A 172 -4.00 5.78 -12.16
N LEU A 173 -2.78 5.23 -12.20
CA LEU A 173 -2.33 4.21 -13.15
C LEU A 173 -2.96 2.83 -12.89
#